data_AF-A0A379FJC5-F1
#
_entry.id   AF-A0A379FJC5-F1
#
_cell.length_a   1.000
_cell.length_b   1.000
_cell.length_c   1.000
_cell.angle_alpha   90.00
_cell.angle_beta   90.00
_cell.angle_gamma   90.00
#
_symmetry.space_group_name_H-M   'P 1'
#
loop_
_entity.id
_entity.type
_entity.pdbx_description
1 polymer ?
#
loop_
_entity_poly.entity_id
_entity_poly.type
_entity_poly.pdbx_seq_one_letter_code
_entity_poly.pdbx_strand_id
1 'polypeptide(L)'
;MARKSARNSAQQQSAQAGLNEAQQALIIAQPDIQRLEKNEPAEKIRPLYDEKNRRLTEQNYLATQLTSLKTEKQAIEQQSLPINKKLADFHEQLKTHHEKKQHTLQLIREKVLPLDNQLVLLQQEISTNNQHKHKLEKICAEYLQHSQLAEKKLITTQQQVNQLNNDLTQHAYHAQLAENLPLWQHYFQQYNEISNQYLANQKRETAEQEKVISLEKALQQATQTLATQQEQLNLQQQQLQSYQTQLEARQKADKPDEIKPRLQQINLQKNALAKIINLHTQLQRNGKEQQHYQTTLSENQQKIATLTQTIAENDLALKEKAQHLKDLNDNYLLLQKVAEYEQERARLLKDKPCPLCGSTQHPYVETYHDIKPDETKLRLEALQQQVHSLTITLAEQRTQRVNYGSQNSTLE
;
A
#
# COMPACT_ATOMS: atom_id res chain seq x y z
N MET A 1 -8.69 -39.62 -95.95
CA MET A 1 -9.66 -38.75 -95.24
C MET A 1 -10.55 -39.48 -94.22
N ALA A 2 -10.80 -40.80 -94.33
CA ALA A 2 -11.71 -41.54 -93.44
C ALA A 2 -11.26 -41.73 -91.97
N ARG A 3 -9.95 -41.72 -91.66
CA ARG A 3 -9.46 -41.90 -90.27
C ARG A 3 -9.54 -40.63 -89.40
N LYS A 4 -9.67 -39.44 -89.99
CA LYS A 4 -9.79 -38.16 -89.26
C LYS A 4 -11.24 -37.88 -88.84
N SER A 5 -12.24 -38.27 -89.64
CA SER A 5 -13.66 -38.10 -89.29
C SER A 5 -14.10 -39.04 -88.17
N ALA A 6 -13.63 -40.29 -88.14
CA ALA A 6 -13.93 -41.24 -87.07
C ALA A 6 -13.33 -40.85 -85.71
N ARG A 7 -12.15 -40.19 -85.70
CA ARG A 7 -11.56 -39.65 -84.47
C ARG A 7 -12.34 -38.45 -83.94
N ASN A 8 -12.77 -37.54 -84.82
CA ASN A 8 -13.61 -36.41 -84.42
C ASN A 8 -14.98 -36.86 -83.89
N SER A 9 -15.64 -37.84 -84.51
CA SER A 9 -16.95 -38.33 -84.02
C SER A 9 -16.85 -39.06 -82.68
N ALA A 10 -15.79 -39.84 -82.45
CA ALA A 10 -15.53 -40.48 -81.17
C ALA A 10 -15.22 -39.47 -80.06
N GLN A 11 -14.47 -38.41 -80.37
CA GLN A 11 -14.18 -37.33 -79.43
C GLN A 11 -15.45 -36.53 -79.08
N GLN A 12 -16.33 -36.29 -80.07
CA GLN A 12 -17.64 -35.66 -79.89
C GLN A 12 -18.58 -36.51 -79.03
N GLN A 13 -18.60 -37.83 -79.25
CA GLN A 13 -19.41 -38.75 -78.42
C GLN A 13 -18.88 -38.84 -76.98
N SER A 14 -17.57 -38.85 -76.76
CA SER A 14 -17.03 -38.85 -75.39
C SER A 14 -17.30 -37.51 -74.67
N ALA A 15 -17.23 -36.39 -75.41
CA ALA A 15 -17.58 -35.08 -74.87
C ALA A 15 -19.07 -35.00 -74.52
N GLN A 16 -19.95 -35.57 -75.36
CA GLN A 16 -21.39 -35.62 -75.11
C GLN A 16 -21.73 -36.54 -73.93
N ALA A 17 -21.02 -37.67 -73.78
CA ALA A 17 -21.18 -38.57 -72.64
C ALA A 17 -20.75 -37.90 -71.33
N GLY A 18 -19.60 -37.20 -71.33
CA GLY A 18 -19.17 -36.41 -70.17
C GLY A 18 -20.11 -35.25 -69.83
N LEU A 19 -20.75 -34.65 -70.84
CA LEU A 19 -21.77 -33.61 -70.63
C LEU A 19 -23.03 -34.17 -69.98
N ASN A 20 -23.48 -35.35 -70.40
CA ASN A 20 -24.63 -36.03 -69.81
C ASN A 20 -24.35 -36.52 -68.38
N GLU A 21 -23.15 -37.05 -68.11
CA GLU A 21 -22.72 -37.42 -66.76
C GLU A 21 -22.68 -36.21 -65.83
N ALA A 22 -22.14 -35.08 -66.31
CA ALA A 22 -22.13 -33.83 -65.55
C ALA A 22 -23.55 -33.32 -65.26
N GLN A 23 -24.48 -33.44 -66.23
CA GLN A 23 -25.88 -33.06 -66.04
C GLN A 23 -26.61 -33.97 -65.05
N GLN A 24 -26.38 -35.29 -65.09
CA GLN A 24 -26.95 -36.22 -64.12
C GLN A 24 -26.37 -36.01 -62.73
N ALA A 25 -25.06 -35.76 -62.60
CA ALA A 25 -24.44 -35.43 -61.33
C ALA A 25 -25.03 -34.14 -60.73
N LEU A 26 -25.34 -33.13 -61.56
CA LEU A 26 -25.99 -31.90 -61.10
C LEU A 26 -27.41 -32.15 -60.56
N ILE A 27 -28.20 -32.97 -61.26
CA ILE A 27 -29.57 -33.34 -60.85
C ILE A 27 -29.56 -34.14 -59.55
N ILE A 28 -28.62 -35.07 -59.40
CA ILE A 28 -28.46 -35.89 -58.18
C ILE A 28 -28.01 -35.01 -56.99
N ALA A 29 -27.17 -34.00 -57.22
CA ALA A 29 -26.69 -33.09 -56.18
C ALA A 29 -27.67 -31.95 -55.84
N GLN A 30 -28.68 -31.70 -56.68
CA GLN A 30 -29.70 -30.64 -56.50
C GLN A 30 -30.36 -30.60 -55.10
N PRO A 31 -30.79 -31.72 -54.48
CA PRO A 31 -31.36 -31.70 -53.13
C PRO A 31 -30.35 -31.33 -52.04
N ASP A 32 -29.08 -31.68 -52.19
CA ASP A 32 -28.02 -31.30 -51.25
C ASP A 32 -27.66 -29.81 -51.38
N ILE A 33 -27.67 -29.29 -52.61
CA ILE A 33 -27.54 -27.85 -52.88
C ILE A 33 -28.67 -27.06 -52.20
N GLN A 34 -29.92 -27.52 -52.30
CA GLN A 34 -31.06 -26.88 -51.62
C GLN A 34 -30.98 -26.97 -50.08
N ARG A 35 -30.38 -28.03 -49.52
CA ARG A 35 -30.10 -28.10 -48.06
C ARG A 35 -29.02 -27.10 -47.65
N LEU A 36 -28.00 -26.91 -48.47
CA LEU A 36 -26.92 -25.95 -48.22
C LEU A 36 -27.42 -24.50 -48.33
N GLU A 37 -28.23 -24.18 -49.34
CA GLU A 37 -28.86 -22.87 -49.49
C GLU A 37 -29.76 -22.50 -48.29
N LYS A 38 -30.48 -23.48 -47.73
CA LYS A 38 -31.29 -23.25 -46.51
C LYS A 38 -30.46 -23.07 -45.24
N ASN A 39 -29.23 -23.56 -45.21
CA ASN A 39 -28.29 -23.41 -44.08
C ASN A 39 -27.39 -22.16 -44.20
N GLU A 40 -27.30 -21.56 -45.38
CA GLU A 40 -26.52 -20.35 -45.63
C GLU A 40 -26.91 -19.15 -44.73
N PRO A 41 -28.20 -18.89 -44.45
CA PRO A 41 -28.62 -17.84 -43.51
C PRO A 41 -28.18 -18.16 -42.07
N ALA A 42 -28.18 -19.44 -41.67
CA ALA A 42 -27.78 -19.86 -40.34
C ALA A 42 -26.26 -19.75 -40.13
N GLU A 43 -25.46 -20.05 -41.17
CA GLU A 43 -24.01 -19.85 -41.14
C GLU A 43 -23.61 -18.37 -41.04
N LYS A 44 -24.39 -17.45 -41.61
CA LYS A 44 -24.13 -16.01 -41.46
C LYS A 44 -24.31 -15.52 -40.02
N ILE A 45 -25.10 -16.21 -39.20
CA ILE A 45 -25.41 -15.81 -37.81
C ILE A 45 -24.56 -16.61 -36.80
N ARG A 46 -23.96 -17.74 -37.23
CA ARG A 46 -23.13 -18.62 -36.41
C ARG A 46 -21.96 -17.91 -35.72
N PRO A 47 -21.19 -17.02 -36.38
CA PRO A 47 -20.11 -16.28 -35.71
C PRO A 47 -20.61 -15.40 -34.57
N LEU A 48 -21.75 -14.72 -34.76
CA LEU A 48 -22.36 -13.85 -33.75
C LEU A 48 -22.93 -14.65 -32.58
N TYR A 49 -23.48 -15.84 -32.85
CA TYR A 49 -23.98 -16.76 -31.82
C TYR A 49 -22.84 -17.37 -31.00
N ASP A 50 -21.76 -17.79 -31.66
CA ASP A 50 -20.56 -18.32 -31.01
C ASP A 50 -19.86 -17.24 -30.18
N GLU A 51 -19.81 -16.00 -30.69
CA GLU A 51 -19.29 -14.86 -29.92
C GLU A 51 -20.17 -14.55 -28.71
N LYS A 52 -21.50 -14.53 -28.86
CA LYS A 52 -22.43 -14.37 -27.73
C LYS A 52 -22.21 -15.44 -26.66
N ASN A 53 -22.11 -16.71 -27.07
CA ASN A 53 -21.88 -17.82 -26.13
C ASN A 53 -20.52 -17.70 -25.45
N ARG A 54 -19.47 -17.32 -26.20
CA ARG A 54 -18.15 -17.05 -25.64
C ARG A 54 -18.21 -15.93 -24.60
N ARG A 55 -18.88 -14.81 -24.90
CA ARG A 55 -19.09 -13.71 -23.94
C ARG A 55 -19.86 -14.13 -22.70
N LEU A 56 -20.87 -14.99 -22.86
CA LEU A 56 -21.63 -15.53 -21.73
C LEU A 56 -20.75 -16.41 -20.82
N THR A 57 -19.91 -17.26 -21.43
CA THR A 57 -18.96 -18.09 -20.66
C THR A 57 -17.88 -17.25 -19.98
N GLU A 58 -17.37 -16.19 -20.63
CA GLU A 58 -16.44 -15.23 -20.03
C GLU A 58 -17.10 -14.49 -18.86
N GLN A 59 -18.36 -14.05 -19.01
CA GLN A 59 -19.11 -13.38 -17.94
C GLN A 59 -19.30 -14.29 -16.73
N ASN A 60 -19.70 -15.55 -16.95
CA ASN A 60 -19.88 -16.52 -15.87
C ASN A 60 -18.56 -16.86 -15.17
N TYR A 61 -17.46 -16.98 -15.93
CA TYR A 61 -16.13 -17.17 -15.38
C TYR A 61 -15.71 -15.99 -14.50
N LEU A 62 -15.88 -14.76 -14.98
CA LEU A 62 -15.55 -13.54 -14.23
C LEU A 62 -16.42 -13.39 -12.97
N ALA A 63 -17.71 -13.73 -13.05
CA ALA A 63 -18.61 -13.69 -11.89
C ALA A 63 -18.20 -14.69 -10.80
N THR A 64 -17.77 -15.88 -11.20
CA THR A 64 -17.28 -16.92 -10.29
C THR A 64 -15.94 -16.51 -9.65
N GLN A 65 -15.07 -15.87 -10.43
CA GLN A 65 -13.78 -15.38 -9.93
C GLN A 65 -13.95 -14.18 -8.98
N LEU A 66 -14.91 -13.29 -9.24
CA LEU A 66 -15.25 -12.19 -8.34
C LEU A 66 -15.81 -12.69 -7.01
N THR A 67 -16.65 -13.72 -7.05
CA THR A 67 -17.19 -14.34 -5.83
C THR A 67 -16.08 -15.02 -5.03
N SER A 68 -15.17 -15.77 -5.66
CA SER A 68 -14.04 -16.37 -4.96
C SER A 68 -13.11 -15.33 -4.32
N LEU A 69 -12.76 -14.27 -5.06
CA LEU A 69 -11.92 -13.17 -4.53
C LEU A 69 -12.59 -12.44 -3.38
N LYS A 70 -13.92 -12.26 -3.43
CA LYS A 70 -14.67 -11.61 -2.35
C LYS A 70 -14.66 -12.47 -1.08
N THR A 71 -14.81 -13.78 -1.21
CA THR A 71 -14.72 -14.72 -0.08
C THR A 71 -13.31 -14.79 0.49
N GLU A 72 -12.27 -14.76 -0.35
CA GLU A 72 -10.88 -14.79 0.07
C GLU A 72 -10.51 -13.50 0.82
N LYS A 73 -10.95 -12.33 0.30
CA LYS A 73 -10.80 -11.05 1.00
C LYS A 73 -11.46 -11.08 2.39
N GLN A 74 -12.71 -11.57 2.49
CA GLN A 74 -13.39 -11.67 3.78
C GLN A 74 -12.67 -12.62 4.74
N ALA A 75 -12.13 -13.74 4.25
CA ALA A 75 -11.36 -14.67 5.08
C ALA A 75 -10.08 -14.01 5.62
N ILE A 76 -9.36 -13.25 4.78
CA ILE A 76 -8.15 -12.50 5.20
C ILE A 76 -8.50 -11.40 6.20
N GLU A 77 -9.59 -10.65 5.97
CA GLU A 77 -10.07 -9.62 6.91
C GLU A 77 -10.43 -10.24 8.27
N GLN A 78 -11.14 -11.38 8.28
CA GLN A 78 -11.47 -12.08 9.52
C GLN A 78 -10.23 -12.65 10.24
N GLN A 79 -9.22 -13.13 9.50
CA GLN A 79 -7.97 -13.61 10.10
C GLN A 79 -7.09 -12.47 10.63
N SER A 80 -7.12 -11.29 10.01
CA SER A 80 -6.32 -10.12 10.45
C SER A 80 -6.90 -9.41 11.68
N LEU A 81 -8.22 -9.47 11.89
CA LEU A 81 -8.90 -8.85 13.04
C LEU A 81 -8.34 -9.26 14.41
N PRO A 82 -8.18 -10.56 14.74
CA PRO A 82 -7.63 -10.99 16.04
C PRO A 82 -6.13 -10.65 16.17
N ILE A 83 -5.39 -10.62 15.07
CA ILE A 83 -3.96 -10.26 15.07
C ILE A 83 -3.82 -8.76 15.41
N ASN A 84 -4.61 -7.91 14.76
CA ASN A 84 -4.61 -6.47 15.04
C ASN A 84 -5.07 -6.17 16.48
N LYS A 85 -6.04 -6.92 17.00
CA LYS A 85 -6.47 -6.80 18.39
C LYS A 85 -5.34 -7.16 19.36
N LYS A 86 -4.66 -8.29 19.15
CA LYS A 86 -3.50 -8.69 19.98
C LYS A 86 -2.36 -7.68 19.91
N LEU A 87 -2.09 -7.10 18.74
CA LEU A 87 -1.07 -6.06 18.59
C LEU A 87 -1.42 -4.79 19.38
N ALA A 88 -2.70 -4.37 19.37
CA ALA A 88 -3.16 -3.26 20.18
C ALA A 88 -3.01 -3.57 21.69
N ASP A 89 -3.42 -4.75 22.13
CA ASP A 89 -3.29 -5.19 23.53
C ASP A 89 -1.81 -5.20 23.98
N PHE A 90 -0.89 -5.69 23.12
CA PHE A 90 0.53 -5.68 23.42
C PHE A 90 1.11 -4.26 23.51
N HIS A 91 0.69 -3.33 22.65
CA HIS A 91 1.12 -1.94 22.74
C HIS A 91 0.64 -1.29 24.04
N GLU A 92 -0.59 -1.57 24.48
CA GLU A 92 -1.11 -1.07 25.74
C GLU A 92 -0.36 -1.67 26.95
N GLN A 93 -0.07 -2.97 26.92
CA GLN A 93 0.78 -3.62 27.94
C GLN A 93 2.19 -3.04 28.00
N LEU A 94 2.81 -2.75 26.85
CA LEU A 94 4.13 -2.11 26.79
C LEU A 94 4.11 -0.71 27.41
N LYS A 95 3.07 0.07 27.11
CA LYS A 95 2.88 1.41 27.67
C LYS A 95 2.73 1.35 29.20
N THR A 96 1.86 0.48 29.71
CA THR A 96 1.67 0.33 31.17
C THR A 96 2.93 -0.17 31.87
N HIS A 97 3.70 -1.08 31.26
CA HIS A 97 5.00 -1.50 31.78
C HIS A 97 6.01 -0.35 31.83
N HIS A 98 6.02 0.49 30.80
CA HIS A 98 6.89 1.66 30.75
C HIS A 98 6.55 2.67 31.86
N GLU A 99 5.25 2.96 32.05
CA GLU A 99 4.77 3.83 33.12
C GLU A 99 5.11 3.28 34.51
N LYS A 100 4.88 1.98 34.75
CA LYS A 100 5.28 1.31 36.00
C LYS A 100 6.78 1.43 36.24
N LYS A 101 7.61 1.19 35.22
CA LYS A 101 9.07 1.33 35.32
C LYS A 101 9.47 2.75 35.69
N GLN A 102 8.89 3.76 35.05
CA GLN A 102 9.18 5.16 35.38
C GLN A 102 8.80 5.47 36.83
N HIS A 103 7.62 5.03 37.28
CA HIS A 103 7.16 5.24 38.65
C HIS A 103 8.07 4.54 39.68
N THR A 104 8.50 3.31 39.41
CA THR A 104 9.46 2.60 40.29
C THR A 104 10.80 3.32 40.35
N LEU A 105 11.34 3.79 39.22
CA LEU A 105 12.59 4.54 39.21
C LEU A 105 12.47 5.86 39.96
N GLN A 106 11.32 6.52 39.89
CA GLN A 106 11.02 7.72 40.66
C GLN A 106 10.99 7.42 42.16
N LEU A 107 10.31 6.36 42.59
CA LEU A 107 10.29 5.92 43.99
C LEU A 107 11.69 5.58 44.52
N ILE A 108 12.51 4.88 43.73
CA ILE A 108 13.90 4.57 44.10
C ILE A 108 14.68 5.88 44.30
N ARG A 109 14.55 6.84 43.39
CA ARG A 109 15.27 8.12 43.46
C ARG A 109 14.79 9.00 44.62
N GLU A 110 13.48 9.09 44.84
CA GLU A 110 12.89 10.03 45.79
C GLU A 110 12.79 9.49 47.22
N LYS A 111 12.72 8.16 47.40
CA LYS A 111 12.49 7.53 48.71
C LYS A 111 13.63 6.62 49.13
N VAL A 112 14.06 5.70 48.27
CA VAL A 112 15.04 4.66 48.65
C VAL A 112 16.45 5.25 48.80
N LEU A 113 16.93 5.98 47.78
CA LEU A 113 18.27 6.58 47.81
C LEU A 113 18.50 7.54 49.01
N PRO A 114 17.56 8.44 49.38
CA PRO A 114 17.75 9.28 50.56
C PRO A 114 17.67 8.49 51.88
N LEU A 115 16.84 7.43 51.96
CA LEU A 115 16.81 6.55 53.12
C LEU A 115 18.12 5.78 53.28
N ASP A 116 18.69 5.27 52.18
CA ASP A 116 20.00 4.60 52.20
C ASP A 116 21.10 5.55 52.67
N ASN A 117 21.08 6.81 52.20
CA ASN A 117 22.02 7.83 52.69
C ASN A 117 21.83 8.12 54.18
N GLN A 118 20.60 8.20 54.67
CA GLN A 118 20.32 8.37 56.10
C GLN A 118 20.80 7.16 56.92
N LEU A 119 20.62 5.94 56.43
CA LEU A 119 21.11 4.73 57.09
C LEU A 119 22.64 4.73 57.17
N VAL A 120 23.34 5.14 56.11
CA VAL A 120 24.80 5.28 56.13
C VAL A 120 25.26 6.31 57.16
N LEU A 121 24.58 7.46 57.26
CA LEU A 121 24.87 8.49 58.26
C LEU A 121 24.64 7.96 59.69
N LEU A 122 23.50 7.31 59.94
CA LEU A 122 23.20 6.69 61.23
C LEU A 122 24.22 5.60 61.59
N GLN A 123 24.68 4.83 60.60
CA GLN A 123 25.69 3.80 60.83
C GLN A 123 27.05 4.42 61.17
N GLN A 124 27.40 5.57 60.57
CA GLN A 124 28.56 6.36 60.99
C GLN A 124 28.39 6.89 62.41
N GLU A 125 27.24 7.45 62.79
CA GLU A 125 26.96 7.92 64.15
C GLU A 125 27.01 6.79 65.20
N ILE A 126 26.51 5.60 64.88
CA ILE A 126 26.64 4.43 65.74
C ILE A 126 28.11 4.06 65.92
N SER A 127 28.92 4.11 64.85
CA SER A 127 30.34 3.80 64.93
C SER A 127 31.11 4.80 65.80
N THR A 128 30.82 6.11 65.70
CA THR A 128 31.45 7.13 66.55
C THR A 128 31.01 7.00 68.01
N ASN A 129 29.72 6.77 68.27
CA ASN A 129 29.21 6.54 69.62
C ASN A 129 29.81 5.29 70.27
N ASN A 130 30.01 4.21 69.51
CA ASN A 130 30.70 3.02 70.02
C ASN A 130 32.17 3.30 70.36
N GLN A 131 32.88 4.11 69.56
CA GLN A 131 34.23 4.55 69.89
C GLN A 131 34.25 5.42 71.16
N HIS A 132 33.28 6.32 71.34
CA HIS A 132 33.14 7.12 72.55
C HIS A 132 32.85 6.25 73.78
N LYS A 133 31.94 5.27 73.65
CA LYS A 133 31.65 4.29 74.70
C LYS A 133 32.92 3.53 75.11
N HIS A 134 33.70 3.01 74.16
CA HIS A 134 34.95 2.32 74.47
C HIS A 134 35.99 3.23 75.15
N LYS A 135 36.09 4.51 74.76
CA LYS A 135 36.94 5.47 75.46
C LYS A 135 36.50 5.66 76.91
N LEU A 136 35.20 5.82 77.15
CA LEU A 136 34.66 5.95 78.50
C LEU A 136 34.84 4.68 79.33
N GLU A 137 34.63 3.49 78.76
CA GLU A 137 34.88 2.20 79.42
C GLU A 137 36.34 2.07 79.85
N LYS A 138 37.28 2.47 78.99
CA LYS A 138 38.71 2.49 79.33
C LYS A 138 39.01 3.44 80.49
N ILE A 139 38.47 4.66 80.45
CA ILE A 139 38.61 5.65 81.53
C ILE A 139 38.03 5.11 82.84
N CYS A 140 36.85 4.49 82.81
CA CYS A 140 36.24 3.86 83.99
C CYS A 140 37.11 2.72 84.55
N ALA A 141 37.72 1.91 83.70
CA ALA A 141 38.64 0.86 84.14
C ALA A 141 39.92 1.43 84.79
N GLU A 142 40.46 2.52 84.26
CA GLU A 142 41.59 3.25 84.85
C GLU A 142 41.22 3.83 86.24
N TYR A 143 40.04 4.45 86.37
CA TYR A 143 39.55 4.94 87.67
C TYR A 143 39.32 3.80 88.67
N LEU A 144 38.82 2.64 88.23
CA LEU A 144 38.64 1.47 89.09
C LEU A 144 39.99 0.96 89.60
N GLN A 145 41.00 0.89 88.74
CA GLN A 145 42.36 0.49 89.13
C GLN A 145 42.98 1.49 90.12
N HIS A 146 42.77 2.79 89.90
CA HIS A 146 43.21 3.83 90.84
C HIS A 146 42.51 3.72 92.20
N SER A 147 41.20 3.44 92.21
CA SER A 147 40.44 3.21 93.44
C SER A 147 40.97 2.00 94.20
N GLN A 148 41.22 0.87 93.52
CA GLN A 148 41.80 -0.33 94.15
C GLN A 148 43.22 -0.11 94.69
N LEU A 149 44.05 0.67 93.99
CA LEU A 149 45.37 1.06 94.49
C LEU A 149 45.27 1.99 95.71
N ALA A 150 44.30 2.91 95.71
CA ALA A 150 44.02 3.77 96.85
C ALA A 150 43.50 2.97 98.06
N GLU A 151 42.65 1.97 97.83
CA GLU A 151 42.13 1.06 98.86
C GLU A 151 43.25 0.19 99.45
N LYS A 152 44.16 -0.34 98.62
CA LYS A 152 45.37 -1.04 99.12
C LYS A 152 46.26 -0.12 99.96
N LYS A 153 46.45 1.13 99.53
CA LYS A 153 47.18 2.14 100.30
C LYS A 153 46.47 2.43 101.63
N LEU A 154 45.15 2.58 101.61
CA LEU A 154 44.32 2.77 102.80
C LEU A 154 44.50 1.60 103.77
N ILE A 155 44.47 0.35 103.31
CA ILE A 155 44.69 -0.83 104.13
C ILE A 155 46.09 -0.81 104.77
N THR A 156 47.14 -0.45 104.03
CA THR A 156 48.49 -0.31 104.62
C THR A 156 48.57 0.83 105.64
N THR A 157 47.93 1.97 105.40
CA THR A 157 47.86 3.07 106.38
C THR A 157 47.01 2.67 107.59
N GLN A 158 45.96 1.87 107.37
CA GLN A 158 45.11 1.32 108.42
C GLN A 158 45.89 0.30 109.28
N GLN A 159 46.79 -0.48 108.69
CA GLN A 159 47.71 -1.36 109.42
C GLN A 159 48.71 -0.56 110.27
N GLN A 160 49.20 0.58 109.77
CA GLN A 160 50.05 1.51 110.53
C GLN A 160 49.27 2.19 111.67
N VAL A 161 48.02 2.58 111.42
CA VAL A 161 47.10 3.12 112.45
C VAL A 161 46.73 2.03 113.46
N ASN A 162 46.58 0.77 113.05
CA ASN A 162 46.34 -0.35 113.97
C ASN A 162 47.57 -0.67 114.82
N GLN A 163 48.78 -0.49 114.30
CA GLN A 163 50.01 -0.56 115.11
C GLN A 163 50.07 0.57 116.14
N LEU A 164 49.70 1.80 115.77
CA LEU A 164 49.57 2.94 116.69
C LEU A 164 48.39 2.80 117.69
N ASN A 165 47.31 2.13 117.28
CA ASN A 165 46.16 1.85 118.13
C ASN A 165 46.42 0.71 119.11
N ASN A 166 47.28 -0.25 118.78
CA ASN A 166 47.69 -1.31 119.71
C ASN A 166 48.44 -0.73 120.92
N ASP A 167 49.11 0.42 120.73
CA ASP A 167 49.70 1.22 121.81
C ASP A 167 48.66 2.03 122.62
N LEU A 168 47.51 2.36 122.02
CA LEU A 168 46.41 3.11 122.67
C LEU A 168 45.34 2.22 123.32
N THR A 169 45.32 0.91 123.03
CA THR A 169 44.35 -0.06 123.58
C THR A 169 44.73 -0.66 124.95
N GLN A 170 45.46 0.09 125.78
CA GLN A 170 45.46 -0.17 127.24
C GLN A 170 44.16 0.30 127.95
N HIS A 171 43.19 0.88 127.23
CA HIS A 171 41.92 1.30 127.82
C HIS A 171 40.71 0.72 127.08
N ALA A 172 40.23 -0.40 127.64
CA ALA A 172 38.97 -1.06 127.32
C ALA A 172 37.77 -0.25 127.85
N TYR A 173 36.69 -0.10 127.06
CA TYR A 173 35.27 -0.26 127.47
C TYR A 173 34.18 0.20 126.45
N HIS A 174 34.40 0.18 125.12
CA HIS A 174 33.35 0.55 124.13
C HIS A 174 33.09 -0.47 123.01
N ALA A 175 33.25 -1.77 123.29
CA ALA A 175 33.29 -2.82 122.25
C ALA A 175 31.98 -3.60 121.97
N GLN A 176 30.78 -3.14 122.36
CA GLN A 176 29.55 -3.93 122.12
C GLN A 176 28.43 -3.24 121.33
N LEU A 177 28.65 -2.03 120.81
CA LEU A 177 27.67 -1.35 119.93
C LEU A 177 28.17 -1.13 118.49
N ALA A 178 29.46 -1.35 118.22
CA ALA A 178 30.07 -1.21 116.89
C ALA A 178 30.08 -2.51 116.05
N GLU A 179 29.86 -3.68 116.66
CA GLU A 179 29.96 -4.97 115.95
C GLU A 179 28.78 -5.28 115.02
N ASN A 180 27.57 -4.75 115.31
CA ASN A 180 26.37 -5.12 114.54
C ASN A 180 26.03 -4.16 113.38
N LEU A 181 26.63 -2.97 113.33
CA LEU A 181 26.36 -1.97 112.28
C LEU A 181 26.94 -2.34 110.89
N PRO A 182 28.18 -2.87 110.79
CA PRO A 182 28.76 -3.31 109.52
C PRO A 182 28.02 -4.53 108.94
N LEU A 183 27.52 -5.40 109.81
CA LEU A 183 26.77 -6.60 109.43
C LEU A 183 25.45 -6.22 108.75
N TRP A 184 24.71 -5.24 109.30
CA TRP A 184 23.48 -4.74 108.69
C TRP A 184 23.73 -3.97 107.39
N GLN A 185 24.82 -3.19 107.29
CA GLN A 185 25.20 -2.54 106.03
C GLN A 185 25.50 -3.54 104.92
N HIS A 186 26.19 -4.64 105.22
CA HIS A 186 26.41 -5.72 104.26
C HIS A 186 25.10 -6.40 103.83
N TYR A 187 24.18 -6.67 104.76
CA TYR A 187 22.88 -7.24 104.41
C TYR A 187 22.04 -6.31 103.52
N PHE A 188 22.05 -4.99 103.76
CA PHE A 188 21.37 -4.02 102.90
C PHE A 188 22.04 -3.87 101.53
N GLN A 189 23.37 -3.94 101.45
CA GLN A 189 24.09 -3.94 100.17
C GLN A 189 23.78 -5.19 99.36
N GLN A 190 23.78 -6.36 99.99
CA GLN A 190 23.43 -7.63 99.35
C GLN A 190 21.98 -7.63 98.87
N TYR A 191 21.05 -7.08 99.66
CA TYR A 191 19.65 -6.94 99.23
C TYR A 191 19.52 -5.99 98.02
N ASN A 192 20.23 -4.87 98.02
CA ASN A 192 20.23 -3.93 96.89
C ASN A 192 20.86 -4.53 95.62
N GLU A 193 21.92 -5.33 95.74
CA GLU A 193 22.52 -6.05 94.62
C GLU A 193 21.55 -7.07 94.01
N ILE A 194 20.89 -7.87 94.84
CA ILE A 194 19.89 -8.85 94.41
C ILE A 194 18.69 -8.14 93.77
N SER A 195 18.22 -7.03 94.35
CA SER A 195 17.13 -6.22 93.79
C SER A 195 17.50 -5.63 92.42
N ASN A 196 18.73 -5.15 92.26
CA ASN A 196 19.21 -4.62 90.98
C ASN A 196 19.38 -5.72 89.91
N GLN A 197 19.85 -6.91 90.30
CA GLN A 197 19.92 -8.07 89.40
C GLN A 197 18.52 -8.54 88.97
N TYR A 198 17.55 -8.54 89.88
CA TYR A 198 16.16 -8.87 89.56
C TYR A 198 15.56 -7.88 88.55
N LEU A 199 15.73 -6.57 88.77
CA LEU A 199 15.25 -5.54 87.82
C LEU A 199 15.95 -5.63 86.45
N ALA A 200 17.24 -5.96 86.42
CA ALA A 200 17.97 -6.17 85.18
C ALA A 200 17.47 -7.41 84.41
N ASN A 201 17.17 -8.49 85.13
CA ASN A 201 16.59 -9.71 84.54
C ASN A 201 15.16 -9.46 84.03
N GLN A 202 14.34 -8.70 84.77
CA GLN A 202 13.00 -8.33 84.33
C GLN A 202 13.02 -7.52 83.01
N LYS A 203 13.95 -6.55 82.88
CA LYS A 203 14.14 -5.79 81.62
C LYS A 203 14.62 -6.67 80.46
N ARG A 204 15.45 -7.68 80.75
CA ARG A 204 15.90 -8.65 79.73
C ARG A 204 14.75 -9.54 79.29
N GLU A 205 13.92 -10.00 80.22
CA GLU A 205 12.75 -10.81 79.93
C GLU A 205 11.75 -10.07 79.04
N THR A 206 11.46 -8.79 79.32
CA THR A 206 10.58 -7.99 78.45
C THR A 206 11.16 -7.79 77.05
N ALA A 207 12.48 -7.58 76.94
CA ALA A 207 13.14 -7.45 75.64
C ALA A 207 13.15 -8.76 74.84
N GLU A 208 13.31 -9.91 75.50
CA GLU A 208 13.18 -11.22 74.85
C GLU A 208 11.73 -11.53 74.45
N GLN A 209 10.74 -11.12 75.24
CA GLN A 209 9.32 -11.24 74.87
C GLN A 209 8.98 -10.41 73.62
N GLU A 210 9.48 -9.17 73.52
CA GLU A 210 9.32 -8.34 72.30
C GLU A 210 9.97 -8.99 71.07
N LYS A 211 11.15 -9.60 71.23
CA LYS A 211 11.81 -10.35 70.14
C LYS A 211 10.98 -11.55 69.71
N VAL A 212 10.43 -12.34 70.63
CA VAL A 212 9.58 -13.50 70.31
C VAL A 212 8.37 -13.05 69.50
N ILE A 213 7.66 -12.00 69.91
CA ILE A 213 6.51 -11.45 69.16
C ILE A 213 6.93 -11.00 67.75
N SER A 214 8.10 -10.36 67.61
CA SER A 214 8.62 -9.94 66.31
C SER A 214 8.96 -11.13 65.39
N LEU A 215 9.51 -12.21 65.96
CA LEU A 215 9.86 -13.43 65.23
C LEU A 215 8.61 -14.22 64.84
N GLU A 216 7.59 -14.30 65.70
CA GLU A 216 6.30 -14.91 65.38
C GLU A 216 5.62 -14.19 64.22
N LYS A 217 5.65 -12.85 64.22
CA LYS A 217 5.12 -12.05 63.11
C LYS A 217 5.90 -12.28 61.81
N ALA A 218 7.23 -12.37 61.88
CA ALA A 218 8.07 -12.67 60.72
C ALA A 218 7.81 -14.08 60.18
N LEU A 219 7.64 -15.08 61.06
CA LEU A 219 7.29 -16.46 60.70
C LEU A 219 5.92 -16.52 60.02
N GLN A 220 4.92 -15.80 60.54
CA GLN A 220 3.59 -15.73 59.95
C GLN A 220 3.64 -15.14 58.53
N GLN A 221 4.39 -14.05 58.34
CA GLN A 221 4.59 -13.42 57.04
C GLN A 221 5.32 -14.35 56.05
N ALA A 222 6.37 -15.04 56.50
CA ALA A 222 7.11 -16.01 55.68
C ALA A 222 6.22 -17.19 55.27
N THR A 223 5.38 -17.70 56.18
CA THR A 223 4.45 -18.81 55.91
C THR A 223 3.40 -18.40 54.87
N GLN A 224 2.87 -17.18 54.98
CA GLN A 224 1.89 -16.67 54.02
C GLN A 224 2.52 -16.42 52.64
N THR A 225 3.77 -15.96 52.59
CA THR A 225 4.53 -15.80 51.34
C THR A 225 4.83 -17.15 50.67
N LEU A 226 5.15 -18.18 51.46
CA LEU A 226 5.39 -19.53 50.94
C LEU A 226 4.09 -20.11 50.33
N ALA A 227 2.95 -19.91 50.99
CA ALA A 227 1.65 -20.38 50.48
C ALA A 227 1.30 -19.76 49.12
N THR A 228 1.52 -18.45 48.95
CA THR A 228 1.25 -17.77 47.67
C THR A 228 2.21 -18.21 46.57
N GLN A 229 3.49 -18.45 46.89
CA GLN A 229 4.46 -18.99 45.94
C GLN A 229 4.10 -20.42 45.50
N GLN A 230 3.61 -21.25 46.41
CA GLN A 230 3.16 -22.62 46.11
C GLN A 230 1.98 -22.61 45.13
N GLU A 231 1.01 -21.71 45.32
CA GLU A 231 -0.14 -21.55 44.44
C GLU A 231 0.28 -21.08 43.04
N GLN A 232 1.21 -20.12 42.95
CA GLN A 232 1.77 -19.66 41.68
C GLN A 232 2.53 -20.77 40.93
N LEU A 233 3.29 -21.61 41.64
CA LEU A 233 3.98 -22.74 41.03
C LEU A 233 3.00 -23.75 40.43
N ASN A 234 1.92 -24.08 41.15
CA ASN A 234 0.88 -24.98 40.65
C ASN A 234 0.20 -24.43 39.39
N LEU A 235 -0.10 -23.13 39.36
CA LEU A 235 -0.64 -22.46 38.17
C LEU A 235 0.31 -22.53 36.97
N GLN A 236 1.62 -22.29 37.19
CA GLN A 236 2.62 -22.40 36.13
C GLN A 236 2.78 -23.84 35.60
N GLN A 237 2.71 -24.84 36.49
CA GLN A 237 2.74 -26.25 36.08
C GLN A 237 1.53 -26.64 35.22
N GLN A 238 0.33 -26.19 35.57
CA GLN A 238 -0.87 -26.41 34.76
C GLN A 238 -0.75 -25.76 33.37
N GLN A 239 -0.20 -24.54 33.30
CA GLN A 239 0.05 -23.87 32.03
C GLN A 239 1.05 -24.64 31.16
N LEU A 240 2.17 -25.09 31.74
CA LEU A 240 3.17 -25.90 31.02
C LEU A 240 2.57 -27.19 30.44
N GLN A 241 1.74 -27.88 31.22
CA GLN A 241 1.07 -29.10 30.76
C GLN A 241 0.09 -28.81 29.60
N SER A 242 -0.60 -27.66 29.64
CA SER A 242 -1.46 -27.23 28.54
C SER A 242 -0.67 -26.92 27.26
N TYR A 243 0.52 -26.32 27.38
CA TYR A 243 1.40 -26.05 26.24
C TYR A 243 2.01 -27.32 25.65
N GLN A 244 2.43 -28.27 26.49
CA GLN A 244 2.92 -29.58 26.03
C GLN A 244 1.84 -30.33 25.23
N THR A 245 0.60 -30.37 25.74
CA THR A 245 -0.52 -30.99 25.03
C THR A 245 -0.78 -30.33 23.67
N GLN A 246 -0.69 -29.01 23.58
CA GLN A 246 -0.84 -28.28 22.32
C GLN A 246 0.30 -28.55 21.33
N LEU A 247 1.54 -28.69 21.82
CA LEU A 247 2.71 -29.03 21.01
C LEU A 247 2.60 -30.44 20.44
N GLU A 248 2.21 -31.42 21.26
CA GLU A 248 2.00 -32.81 20.82
C GLU A 248 0.87 -32.91 19.79
N ALA A 249 -0.21 -32.14 19.96
CA ALA A 249 -1.30 -32.08 18.98
C ALA A 249 -0.84 -31.51 17.63
N ARG A 250 0.00 -30.46 17.64
CA ARG A 250 0.59 -29.90 16.42
C ARG A 250 1.58 -30.85 15.76
N GLN A 251 2.44 -31.51 16.54
CA GLN A 251 3.40 -32.50 16.01
C GLN A 251 2.71 -33.71 15.37
N LYS A 252 1.53 -34.11 15.87
CA LYS A 252 0.70 -35.15 15.22
C LYS A 252 0.01 -34.66 13.94
N ALA A 253 -0.29 -33.37 13.84
CA ALA A 253 -0.91 -32.77 12.65
C ALA A 253 0.12 -32.51 11.53
N ASP A 254 1.34 -32.12 11.87
CA ASP A 254 2.43 -31.91 10.92
C ASP A 254 3.19 -33.22 10.65
N LYS A 255 2.59 -34.11 9.85
CA LYS A 255 3.33 -35.26 9.30
C LYS A 255 4.39 -34.75 8.30
N PRO A 256 5.68 -35.10 8.46
CA PRO A 256 6.75 -34.68 7.54
C PRO A 256 6.52 -35.07 6.07
N ASP A 257 5.74 -36.13 5.84
CA ASP A 257 5.42 -36.64 4.50
C ASP A 257 4.47 -35.71 3.70
N GLU A 258 3.71 -34.83 4.37
CA GLU A 258 2.75 -33.92 3.72
C GLU A 258 3.36 -32.56 3.35
N ILE A 259 4.55 -32.24 3.85
CA ILE A 259 5.22 -30.95 3.61
C ILE A 259 5.71 -30.84 2.15
N LYS A 260 6.28 -31.91 1.60
CA LYS A 260 6.75 -31.94 0.20
C LYS A 260 5.63 -31.74 -0.83
N PRO A 261 4.50 -32.47 -0.80
CA PRO A 261 3.41 -32.24 -1.74
C PRO A 261 2.79 -30.85 -1.56
N ARG A 262 2.69 -30.33 -0.33
CA ARG A 262 2.19 -28.97 -0.07
C ARG A 262 3.12 -27.88 -0.64
N LEU A 263 4.44 -28.04 -0.53
CA LEU A 263 5.41 -27.14 -1.17
C LEU A 263 5.34 -27.20 -2.70
N GLN A 264 5.18 -28.39 -3.28
CA GLN A 264 4.97 -28.54 -4.72
C GLN A 264 3.68 -27.83 -5.17
N GLN A 265 2.59 -27.97 -4.42
CA GLN A 265 1.33 -27.31 -4.70
C GLN A 265 1.45 -25.78 -4.63
N ILE A 266 2.14 -25.25 -3.62
CA ILE A 266 2.41 -23.80 -3.49
C ILE A 266 3.26 -23.29 -4.67
N ASN A 267 4.27 -24.05 -5.10
CA ASN A 267 5.10 -23.66 -6.24
C ASN A 267 4.32 -23.68 -7.56
N LEU A 268 3.45 -24.66 -7.77
CA LEU A 268 2.54 -24.69 -8.92
C LEU A 268 1.59 -23.48 -8.92
N GLN A 269 1.04 -23.13 -7.76
CA GLN A 269 0.19 -21.94 -7.60
C GLN A 269 0.95 -20.65 -7.89
N LYS A 270 2.19 -20.50 -7.40
CA LYS A 270 3.04 -19.34 -7.71
C LYS A 270 3.31 -19.20 -9.21
N ASN A 271 3.61 -20.31 -9.89
CA ASN A 271 3.83 -20.29 -11.33
C ASN A 271 2.56 -19.96 -12.12
N ALA A 272 1.40 -20.44 -11.67
CA ALA A 272 0.11 -20.07 -12.25
C ALA A 272 -0.19 -18.57 -12.08
N LEU A 273 0.06 -18.01 -10.89
CA LEU A 273 -0.09 -16.58 -10.62
C LEU A 273 0.81 -15.73 -11.52
N ALA A 274 2.08 -16.13 -11.71
CA ALA A 274 2.99 -15.43 -12.61
C ALA A 274 2.48 -15.42 -14.06
N LYS A 275 1.93 -16.54 -14.55
CA LYS A 275 1.30 -16.61 -15.88
C LYS A 275 0.08 -15.70 -15.98
N ILE A 276 -0.78 -15.68 -14.97
CA ILE A 276 -1.97 -14.82 -14.93
C ILE A 276 -1.58 -13.34 -14.96
N ILE A 277 -0.57 -12.93 -14.19
CA ILE A 277 -0.08 -11.54 -14.20
C ILE A 277 0.42 -11.15 -15.60
N ASN A 278 1.17 -12.04 -16.26
CA ASN A 278 1.66 -11.79 -17.60
C ASN A 278 0.51 -11.66 -18.61
N LEU A 279 -0.45 -12.59 -18.58
CA LEU A 279 -1.63 -12.56 -19.44
C LEU A 279 -2.50 -11.33 -19.18
N HIS A 280 -2.68 -10.93 -17.92
CA HIS A 280 -3.40 -9.70 -17.58
C HIS A 280 -2.72 -8.46 -18.14
N THR A 281 -1.38 -8.40 -18.06
CA THR A 281 -0.59 -7.30 -18.63
C THR A 281 -0.72 -7.26 -20.15
N GLN A 282 -0.71 -8.42 -20.82
CA GLN A 282 -0.94 -8.51 -22.27
C GLN A 282 -2.36 -8.05 -22.65
N LEU A 283 -3.39 -8.53 -21.94
CA LEU A 283 -4.77 -8.12 -22.17
C LEU A 283 -4.96 -6.61 -21.97
N GLN A 284 -4.29 -6.02 -20.98
CA GLN A 284 -4.34 -4.57 -20.75
C GLN A 284 -3.68 -3.79 -21.89
N ARG A 285 -2.56 -4.26 -22.44
CA ARG A 285 -1.91 -3.64 -23.60
C ARG A 285 -2.80 -3.73 -24.85
N ASN A 286 -3.30 -4.92 -25.15
CA ASN A 286 -4.19 -5.14 -26.29
C ASN A 286 -5.48 -4.34 -26.16
N GLY A 287 -6.03 -4.19 -24.95
CA GLY A 287 -7.20 -3.35 -24.71
C GLY A 287 -6.94 -1.87 -25.00
N LYS A 288 -5.77 -1.35 -24.65
CA LYS A 288 -5.36 0.02 -24.99
C LYS A 288 -5.14 0.21 -26.49
N GLU A 289 -4.50 -0.75 -27.15
CA GLU A 289 -4.30 -0.73 -28.61
C GLU A 289 -5.64 -0.78 -29.35
N GLN A 290 -6.56 -1.65 -28.94
CA GLN A 290 -7.90 -1.73 -29.51
C GLN A 290 -8.68 -0.42 -29.33
N GLN A 291 -8.59 0.21 -28.16
CA GLN A 291 -9.22 1.50 -27.92
C GLN A 291 -8.61 2.59 -28.82
N HIS A 292 -7.29 2.59 -29.00
CA HIS A 292 -6.62 3.51 -29.90
C HIS A 292 -7.10 3.34 -31.35
N TYR A 293 -7.15 2.09 -31.85
CA TYR A 293 -7.66 1.80 -33.19
C TYR A 293 -9.11 2.24 -33.38
N GLN A 294 -9.98 2.00 -32.39
CA GLN A 294 -11.37 2.48 -32.45
C GLN A 294 -11.47 4.01 -32.51
N THR A 295 -10.66 4.73 -31.73
CA THR A 295 -10.60 6.19 -31.79
C THR A 295 -10.11 6.68 -33.16
N THR A 296 -9.02 6.11 -33.68
CA THR A 296 -8.47 6.48 -35.00
C THR A 296 -9.46 6.18 -36.13
N LEU A 297 -10.14 5.03 -36.10
CA LEU A 297 -11.19 4.70 -37.07
C LEU A 297 -12.33 5.73 -37.04
N SER A 298 -12.82 6.09 -35.84
CA SER A 298 -13.87 7.10 -35.68
C SER A 298 -13.44 8.48 -36.19
N GLU A 299 -12.22 8.92 -35.87
CA GLU A 299 -11.67 10.20 -36.34
C GLU A 299 -11.51 10.23 -37.86
N ASN A 300 -10.99 9.14 -38.45
CA ASN A 300 -10.85 9.03 -39.89
C ASN A 300 -12.21 8.98 -40.60
N GLN A 301 -13.21 8.29 -40.04
CA GLN A 301 -14.58 8.30 -40.56
C GLN A 301 -15.18 9.71 -40.56
N GLN A 302 -14.97 10.48 -39.49
CA GLN A 302 -15.39 11.88 -39.44
C GLN A 302 -14.68 12.72 -40.52
N LYS A 303 -13.36 12.60 -40.66
CA LYS A 303 -12.59 13.29 -41.70
C LYS A 303 -13.06 12.93 -43.12
N ILE A 304 -13.34 11.65 -43.37
CA ILE A 304 -13.89 11.19 -44.65
C ILE A 304 -15.27 11.79 -44.91
N ALA A 305 -16.14 11.85 -43.90
CA ALA A 305 -17.47 12.46 -44.03
C ALA A 305 -17.36 13.96 -44.38
N THR A 306 -16.54 14.72 -43.64
CA THR A 306 -16.29 16.13 -43.91
C THR A 306 -15.69 16.35 -45.31
N LEU A 307 -14.63 15.61 -45.67
CA LEU A 307 -14.03 15.70 -47.01
C LEU A 307 -15.03 15.35 -48.11
N THR A 308 -15.89 14.35 -47.90
CA THR A 308 -16.93 13.98 -48.87
C THR A 308 -17.91 15.11 -49.10
N GLN A 309 -18.35 15.78 -48.03
CA GLN A 309 -19.21 16.95 -48.13
C GLN A 309 -18.51 18.10 -48.85
N THR A 310 -17.29 18.46 -48.44
CA THR A 310 -16.53 19.57 -49.05
C THR A 310 -16.20 19.30 -50.53
N ILE A 311 -15.89 18.06 -50.90
CA ILE A 311 -15.69 17.68 -52.31
C ILE A 311 -16.99 17.89 -53.11
N ALA A 312 -18.15 17.50 -52.57
CA ALA A 312 -19.42 17.70 -53.26
C ALA A 312 -19.77 19.18 -53.44
N GLU A 313 -19.54 20.01 -52.42
CA GLU A 313 -19.71 21.47 -52.47
C GLU A 313 -18.76 22.11 -53.50
N ASN A 314 -17.48 21.70 -53.50
CA ASN A 314 -16.48 22.20 -54.43
C ASN A 314 -16.72 21.73 -55.87
N ASP A 315 -17.21 20.51 -56.08
CA ASP A 315 -17.59 19.99 -57.40
C ASP A 315 -18.75 20.80 -58.00
N LEU A 316 -19.73 21.19 -57.17
CA LEU A 316 -20.81 22.08 -57.58
C LEU A 316 -20.25 23.46 -57.97
N ALA A 317 -19.43 24.06 -57.11
CA ALA A 317 -18.81 25.36 -57.36
C ALA A 317 -17.90 25.34 -58.60
N LEU A 318 -17.19 24.24 -58.85
CA LEU A 318 -16.36 24.07 -60.05
C LEU A 318 -17.23 24.03 -61.30
N LYS A 319 -18.35 23.31 -61.26
CA LYS A 319 -19.30 23.24 -62.38
C LYS A 319 -19.87 24.61 -62.71
N GLU A 320 -20.29 25.38 -61.71
CA GLU A 320 -20.78 26.74 -61.88
C GLU A 320 -19.69 27.64 -62.47
N LYS A 321 -18.50 27.67 -61.88
CA LYS A 321 -17.39 28.50 -62.36
C LYS A 321 -16.90 28.11 -63.76
N ALA A 322 -16.90 26.82 -64.10
CA ALA A 322 -16.56 26.35 -65.45
C ALA A 322 -17.61 26.80 -66.48
N GLN A 323 -18.89 26.79 -66.12
CA GLN A 323 -19.95 27.34 -66.96
C GLN A 323 -19.78 28.85 -67.14
N HIS A 324 -19.54 29.60 -66.05
CA HIS A 324 -19.25 31.03 -66.12
C HIS A 324 -18.01 31.35 -66.96
N LEU A 325 -16.97 30.52 -66.89
CA LEU A 325 -15.75 30.67 -67.69
C LEU A 325 -16.06 30.50 -69.17
N LYS A 326 -16.86 29.50 -69.53
CA LYS A 326 -17.31 29.29 -70.90
C LYS A 326 -18.12 30.49 -71.41
N ASP A 327 -19.12 30.92 -70.65
CA ASP A 327 -19.99 32.04 -71.02
C ASP A 327 -19.19 33.35 -71.16
N LEU A 328 -18.23 33.60 -70.26
CA LEU A 328 -17.36 34.77 -70.29
C LEU A 328 -16.36 34.71 -71.46
N ASN A 329 -15.86 33.51 -71.79
CA ASN A 329 -15.00 33.30 -72.95
C ASN A 329 -15.75 33.54 -74.26
N ASP A 330 -16.97 33.00 -74.39
CA ASP A 330 -17.82 33.20 -75.55
C ASP A 330 -18.15 34.69 -75.72
N ASN A 331 -18.44 35.39 -74.61
CA ASN A 331 -18.61 36.84 -74.60
C ASN A 331 -17.32 37.57 -75.03
N TYR A 332 -16.17 37.21 -74.48
CA TYR A 332 -14.88 37.79 -74.88
C TYR A 332 -14.59 37.62 -76.39
N LEU A 333 -14.87 36.44 -76.96
CA LEU A 333 -14.72 36.19 -78.40
C LEU A 333 -15.67 37.05 -79.24
N LEU A 334 -16.91 37.23 -78.79
CA LEU A 334 -17.86 38.14 -79.43
C LEU A 334 -17.37 39.59 -79.34
N LEU A 335 -16.89 40.04 -78.18
CA LEU A 335 -16.34 41.39 -78.01
C LEU A 335 -15.09 41.62 -78.86
N GLN A 336 -14.22 40.61 -78.99
CA GLN A 336 -13.06 40.67 -79.89
C GLN A 336 -13.52 40.82 -81.35
N LYS A 337 -14.49 40.02 -81.77
CA LYS A 337 -15.05 40.11 -83.13
C LYS A 337 -15.74 41.45 -83.38
N VAL A 338 -16.43 42.00 -82.37
CA VAL A 338 -17.01 43.35 -82.45
C VAL A 338 -15.91 44.40 -82.55
N ALA A 339 -14.83 44.32 -81.77
CA ALA A 339 -13.69 45.23 -81.86
C ALA A 339 -13.00 45.16 -83.25
N GLU A 340 -12.88 43.96 -83.85
CA GLU A 340 -12.42 43.79 -85.24
C GLU A 340 -13.35 44.50 -86.24
N TYR A 341 -14.67 44.35 -86.09
CA TYR A 341 -15.64 45.06 -86.92
C TYR A 341 -15.73 46.56 -86.64
N GLU A 342 -15.40 47.03 -85.43
CA GLU A 342 -15.29 48.45 -85.09
C GLU A 342 -14.14 49.11 -85.86
N GLN A 343 -13.00 48.42 -86.00
CA GLN A 343 -11.90 48.90 -86.85
C GLN A 343 -12.33 49.02 -88.32
N GLU A 344 -13.12 48.08 -88.84
CA GLU A 344 -13.67 48.16 -90.20
C GLU A 344 -14.80 49.20 -90.31
N ARG A 345 -15.59 49.42 -89.25
CA ARG A 345 -16.62 50.48 -89.18
C ARG A 345 -16.01 51.87 -89.15
N ALA A 346 -14.89 52.06 -88.46
CA ALA A 346 -14.15 53.33 -88.45
C ALA A 346 -13.66 53.74 -89.86
N ARG A 347 -13.59 52.80 -90.80
CA ARG A 347 -13.24 53.04 -92.21
C ARG A 347 -14.44 53.37 -93.11
N LEU A 348 -15.68 53.34 -92.58
CA LEU A 348 -16.88 53.69 -93.34
C LEU A 348 -16.97 55.21 -93.55
N LEU A 349 -17.07 55.63 -94.81
CA LEU A 349 -17.26 57.02 -95.21
C LEU A 349 -18.68 57.21 -95.76
N LYS A 350 -19.29 58.35 -95.45
CA LYS A 350 -20.63 58.72 -95.93
C LYS A 350 -20.68 58.69 -97.47
N ASP A 351 -21.71 58.03 -98.01
CA ASP A 351 -22.01 57.91 -99.45
C ASP A 351 -21.03 57.09 -100.31
N LYS A 352 -20.11 56.33 -99.72
CA LYS A 352 -19.28 55.33 -100.42
C LYS A 352 -19.79 53.90 -100.18
N PRO A 353 -19.78 53.01 -101.19
CA PRO A 353 -20.25 51.64 -101.02
C PRO A 353 -19.30 50.89 -100.07
N CYS A 354 -19.87 50.26 -99.04
CA CYS A 354 -19.10 49.45 -98.10
C CYS A 354 -18.49 48.21 -98.79
N PRO A 355 -17.21 47.87 -98.55
CA PRO A 355 -16.56 46.71 -99.17
C PRO A 355 -17.12 45.36 -98.70
N LEU A 356 -17.86 45.33 -97.59
CA LEU A 356 -18.46 44.11 -97.04
C LEU A 356 -19.90 43.86 -97.48
N CYS A 357 -20.70 44.91 -97.73
CA CYS A 357 -22.14 44.77 -98.05
C CYS A 357 -22.64 45.59 -99.25
N GLY A 358 -21.84 46.48 -99.83
CA GLY A 358 -22.18 47.27 -101.01
C GLY A 358 -23.18 48.41 -100.79
N SER A 359 -23.71 48.60 -99.58
CA SER A 359 -24.65 49.70 -99.24
C SER A 359 -23.91 51.04 -99.07
N THR A 360 -24.60 52.13 -99.40
CA THR A 360 -24.15 53.53 -99.17
C THR A 360 -24.78 54.17 -97.92
N GLN A 361 -25.79 53.53 -97.32
CA GLN A 361 -26.51 54.05 -96.14
C GLN A 361 -26.26 53.16 -94.91
N HIS A 362 -25.80 53.78 -93.82
CA HIS A 362 -25.49 53.12 -92.54
C HIS A 362 -26.05 53.94 -91.36
N PRO A 363 -27.35 53.76 -90.99
CA PRO A 363 -28.03 54.62 -90.01
C PRO A 363 -27.56 54.47 -88.55
N TYR A 364 -26.85 53.40 -88.22
CA TYR A 364 -26.51 53.03 -86.83
C TYR A 364 -25.06 53.33 -86.43
N VAL A 365 -24.29 54.05 -87.27
CA VAL A 365 -22.87 54.38 -86.99
C VAL A 365 -22.75 55.50 -85.94
N GLU A 366 -23.72 56.41 -85.85
CA GLU A 366 -23.65 57.60 -84.99
C GLU A 366 -23.94 57.34 -83.50
N THR A 367 -24.47 56.16 -83.13
CA THR A 367 -24.93 55.85 -81.76
C THR A 367 -24.11 54.80 -81.01
N TYR A 368 -23.05 54.26 -81.63
CA TYR A 368 -22.27 53.17 -81.04
C TYR A 368 -21.16 53.69 -80.10
N HIS A 369 -21.00 53.06 -78.94
CA HIS A 369 -19.98 53.40 -77.93
C HIS A 369 -18.78 52.46 -78.01
N ASP A 370 -17.58 52.95 -77.67
CA ASP A 370 -16.34 52.15 -77.61
C ASP A 370 -16.48 50.96 -76.65
N ILE A 371 -16.32 49.75 -77.18
CA ILE A 371 -16.24 48.52 -76.39
C ILE A 371 -14.77 48.27 -76.01
N LYS A 372 -14.48 47.95 -74.73
CA LYS A 372 -13.12 47.71 -74.22
C LYS A 372 -12.89 46.22 -73.86
N PRO A 373 -12.24 45.43 -74.73
CA PRO A 373 -11.99 44.01 -74.49
C PRO A 373 -11.01 43.69 -73.33
N ASP A 374 -10.14 44.62 -72.95
CA ASP A 374 -9.05 44.38 -71.96
C ASP A 374 -9.55 44.09 -70.54
N GLU A 375 -10.63 44.74 -70.10
CA GLU A 375 -11.22 44.50 -68.77
C GLU A 375 -11.87 43.11 -68.68
N THR A 376 -12.50 42.66 -69.78
CA THR A 376 -13.09 41.32 -69.86
C THR A 376 -12.01 40.25 -69.90
N LYS A 377 -10.87 40.53 -70.54
CA LYS A 377 -9.70 39.65 -70.56
C LYS A 377 -9.12 39.43 -69.15
N LEU A 378 -8.91 40.49 -68.37
CA LEU A 378 -8.43 40.37 -66.98
C LEU A 378 -9.39 39.56 -66.10
N ARG A 379 -10.70 39.75 -66.30
CA ARG A 379 -11.73 38.97 -65.59
C ARG A 379 -11.73 37.49 -66.01
N LEU A 380 -11.48 37.21 -67.29
CA LEU A 380 -11.35 35.85 -67.81
C LEU A 380 -10.12 35.14 -67.22
N GLU A 381 -8.96 35.80 -67.19
CA GLU A 381 -7.74 35.27 -66.60
C GLU A 381 -7.90 34.98 -65.09
N ALA A 382 -8.53 35.90 -64.35
CA ALA A 382 -8.84 35.69 -62.94
C ALA A 382 -9.78 34.50 -62.71
N LEU A 383 -10.81 34.33 -63.55
CA LEU A 383 -11.74 33.22 -63.46
C LEU A 383 -11.08 31.88 -63.84
N GLN A 384 -10.21 31.89 -64.85
CA GLN A 384 -9.37 30.73 -65.22
C GLN A 384 -8.48 30.27 -64.06
N GLN A 385 -7.82 31.20 -63.37
CA GLN A 385 -7.01 30.89 -62.19
C GLN A 385 -7.85 30.30 -61.06
N GLN A 386 -9.05 30.82 -60.82
CA GLN A 386 -9.96 30.29 -59.80
C GLN A 386 -10.48 28.88 -60.12
N VAL A 387 -10.79 28.58 -61.38
CA VAL A 387 -11.17 27.23 -61.81
C VAL A 387 -9.99 26.27 -61.67
N HIS A 388 -8.79 26.69 -62.04
CA HIS A 388 -7.58 25.89 -61.91
C HIS A 388 -7.23 25.57 -60.46
N SER A 389 -7.24 26.57 -59.57
CA SER A 389 -6.94 26.37 -58.14
C SER A 389 -7.99 25.48 -57.47
N LEU A 390 -9.27 25.64 -57.81
CA LEU A 390 -10.35 24.80 -57.30
C LEU A 390 -10.21 23.35 -57.78
N THR A 391 -9.75 23.13 -59.02
CA THR A 391 -9.48 21.79 -59.58
C THR A 391 -8.34 21.10 -58.84
N ILE A 392 -7.24 21.82 -58.55
CA ILE A 392 -6.12 21.28 -57.76
C ILE A 392 -6.59 20.91 -56.36
N THR A 393 -7.33 21.81 -55.71
CA THR A 393 -7.86 21.60 -54.35
C THR A 393 -8.76 20.35 -54.29
N LEU A 394 -9.62 20.16 -55.29
CA LEU A 394 -10.46 18.96 -55.41
C LEU A 394 -9.64 17.68 -55.59
N ALA A 395 -8.58 17.71 -56.39
CA ALA A 395 -7.70 16.56 -56.58
C ALA A 395 -6.98 16.17 -55.27
N GLU A 396 -6.50 17.16 -54.52
CA GLU A 396 -5.88 16.95 -53.20
C GLU A 396 -6.87 16.40 -52.18
N GLN A 397 -8.07 16.99 -52.08
CA GLN A 397 -9.13 16.52 -51.17
C GLN A 397 -9.56 15.08 -51.47
N ARG A 398 -9.71 14.74 -52.75
CA ARG A 398 -10.02 13.36 -53.18
C ARG A 398 -8.92 12.38 -52.80
N THR A 399 -7.66 12.77 -52.98
CA THR A 399 -6.50 11.95 -52.60
C THR A 399 -6.44 11.75 -51.07
N GLN A 400 -6.66 12.80 -50.29
CA GLN A 400 -6.72 12.71 -48.83
C GLN A 400 -7.86 11.80 -48.36
N ARG A 401 -9.04 11.90 -48.97
CA ARG A 401 -10.18 11.03 -48.64
C ARG A 401 -9.85 9.55 -48.89
N VAL A 402 -9.20 9.24 -50.01
CA VAL A 402 -8.78 7.87 -50.34
C VAL A 402 -7.72 7.36 -49.34
N ASN A 403 -6.77 8.20 -48.94
CA ASN A 403 -5.74 7.83 -47.96
C ASN A 403 -6.34 7.50 -46.58
N TYR A 404 -7.27 8.33 -46.07
CA TYR A 404 -7.98 8.00 -44.83
C TYR A 404 -8.81 6.72 -44.97
N GLY A 405 -9.39 6.46 -46.14
CA GLY A 405 -10.09 5.21 -46.44
C GLY A 405 -9.17 3.98 -46.40
N SER A 406 -7.99 4.05 -47.03
CA SER A 406 -7.02 2.94 -47.02
C SER A 406 -6.41 2.70 -45.64
N GLN A 407 -6.21 3.77 -44.85
CA GLN A 407 -5.80 3.65 -43.46
C GLN A 407 -6.84 2.88 -42.64
N ASN A 408 -8.13 3.18 -42.82
CA ASN A 408 -9.19 2.45 -42.13
C ASN A 408 -9.23 0.96 -42.53
N SER A 409 -9.07 0.63 -43.81
CA SER A 409 -9.01 -0.77 -44.27
C SER A 409 -7.78 -1.55 -43.76
N THR A 410 -6.76 -0.86 -43.25
CA THR A 410 -5.58 -1.50 -42.64
C THR A 410 -5.76 -1.68 -41.13
N LEU A 411 -6.69 -0.94 -40.53
CA LEU A 411 -7.02 -0.98 -39.10
C LEU A 411 -8.19 -1.93 -38.77
N GLU A 412 -9.02 -2.27 -39.76
CA GLU A 412 -10.03 -3.34 -39.75
C GLU A 412 -9.39 -4.71 -40.04
#